data_AF-A0AAW2JCP6-F1
#
_entry.id   AF-A0AAW2JCP6-F1
#
_cell.length_a   1.000
_cell.length_b   1.000
_cell.length_c   1.000
_cell.angle_alpha   90.00
_cell.angle_beta   90.00
_cell.angle_gamma   90.00
#
_symmetry.space_group_name_H-M   'P 1'
#
loop_
_entity.id
_entity.type
_entity.pdbx_description
1 polymer ?
#
loop_
_entity_poly.entity_id
_entity_poly.type
_entity_poly.pdbx_seq_one_letter_code
_entity_poly.pdbx_strand_id
1 'polypeptide(L)'
;MFGHAQKNVRLLQLAGRRQSTHGLLKGDEGFLIAAESIGEAITETLYSEKEILDSAGWPLDFSEYFGRRCIGVAGSPKFDVYEADFGWGWPKSYEFAHLDSERYSISLCKSREFGGGFEIVLSRMKIDMDAFEAVFTRGLHMIGKF
;
A
#
# COMPACT_ATOMS: atom_id res chain seq x y z
N MET A 1 3.18 19.29 -28.32
CA MET A 1 3.20 17.84 -28.59
C MET A 1 3.65 17.05 -27.35
N PHE A 2 2.98 17.21 -26.20
CA PHE A 2 3.20 16.33 -25.05
C PHE A 2 1.85 16.09 -24.38
N GLY A 3 1.11 15.16 -24.97
CA GLY A 3 -0.12 14.62 -24.42
C GLY A 3 -0.15 13.16 -24.85
N HIS A 4 -0.44 12.28 -23.89
CA HIS A 4 -0.45 10.80 -23.99
C HIS A 4 0.83 10.09 -23.54
N ALA A 5 0.99 9.92 -22.23
CA ALA A 5 1.57 8.69 -21.64
C ALA A 5 1.36 8.63 -20.11
N GLN A 6 0.13 8.73 -19.63
CA GLN A 6 -0.22 8.47 -18.21
C GLN A 6 -1.57 7.73 -18.13
N LYS A 7 -1.82 6.75 -19.03
CA LYS A 7 -3.08 5.97 -19.06
C LYS A 7 -2.94 4.50 -18.64
N ASN A 8 -1.75 4.03 -18.24
CA ASN A 8 -1.49 2.60 -18.05
C ASN A 8 -0.96 2.19 -16.67
N VAL A 9 -1.23 2.96 -15.61
CA VAL A 9 -1.08 2.43 -14.24
C VAL A 9 -2.48 2.14 -13.71
N ARG A 10 -3.03 0.98 -14.09
CA ARG A 10 -4.24 0.43 -13.44
C ARG A 10 -3.82 -0.03 -12.04
N LEU A 11 -3.84 0.88 -11.08
CA LEU A 11 -3.77 0.58 -9.66
C LEU A 11 -4.99 -0.29 -9.32
N LEU A 12 -4.77 -1.60 -9.17
CA LEU A 12 -5.74 -2.50 -8.56
C LEU A 12 -5.86 -2.15 -7.07
N GLN A 13 -6.61 -1.09 -6.75
CA GLN A 13 -7.06 -0.85 -5.39
C GLN A 13 -8.28 -1.75 -5.15
N LEU A 14 -8.04 -2.88 -4.50
CA LEU A 14 -9.10 -3.78 -4.04
C LEU A 14 -9.81 -3.12 -2.86
N ALA A 15 -11.06 -2.71 -3.05
CA ALA A 15 -11.90 -2.15 -1.99
C ALA A 15 -12.45 -3.26 -1.09
N GLY A 16 -11.60 -3.77 -0.20
CA GLY A 16 -12.02 -4.60 0.92
C GLY A 16 -12.94 -3.82 1.86
N ARG A 17 -14.17 -4.30 2.10
CA ARG A 17 -15.19 -3.58 2.92
C ARG A 17 -15.06 -3.77 4.43
N ARG A 18 -13.98 -4.39 4.91
CA ARG A 18 -13.76 -4.64 6.34
C ARG A 18 -13.22 -3.40 7.04
N GLN A 19 -13.75 -3.13 8.23
CA GLN A 19 -13.39 -1.99 9.05
C GLN A 19 -12.98 -2.50 10.44
N SER A 20 -11.95 -1.88 11.01
CA SER A 20 -11.56 -2.10 12.40
C SER A 20 -11.56 -0.76 13.15
N THR A 21 -11.50 -0.82 14.48
CA THR A 21 -11.49 0.37 15.32
C THR A 21 -10.08 0.68 15.80
N HIS A 22 -9.81 1.95 16.09
CA HIS A 22 -8.52 2.37 16.63
C HIS A 22 -8.16 1.67 17.94
N GLY A 23 -9.14 1.40 18.81
CA GLY A 23 -8.91 0.70 20.07
C GLY A 23 -8.42 -0.73 19.84
N LEU A 24 -9.03 -1.44 18.91
CA LEU A 24 -8.61 -2.81 18.55
C LEU A 24 -7.23 -2.82 17.89
N LEU A 25 -6.99 -1.93 16.92
CA LEU A 25 -5.71 -1.87 16.19
C LEU A 25 -4.53 -1.40 17.04
N LYS A 26 -4.77 -0.66 18.12
CA LYS A 26 -3.74 -0.22 19.07
C LYS A 26 -3.52 -1.23 20.21
N GLY A 27 -4.41 -2.21 20.38
CA GLY A 27 -4.28 -3.24 21.41
C GLY A 27 -3.12 -4.20 21.14
N ASP A 28 -2.84 -5.06 22.12
CA ASP A 28 -1.72 -6.02 22.04
C ASP A 28 -1.83 -6.96 20.84
N GLU A 29 -3.05 -7.36 20.47
CA GLU A 29 -3.34 -8.20 19.28
C GLU A 29 -3.62 -7.38 18.01
N GLY A 30 -3.36 -6.07 18.04
CA GLY A 30 -3.72 -5.15 16.95
C GLY A 30 -3.13 -5.52 15.59
N PHE A 31 -1.90 -6.07 15.58
CA PHE A 31 -1.25 -6.56 14.37
C PHE A 31 -1.97 -7.81 13.79
N LEU A 32 -2.32 -8.79 14.62
CA LEU A 32 -3.04 -9.98 14.18
C LEU A 32 -4.43 -9.62 13.64
N ILE A 33 -5.16 -8.75 14.35
CA ILE A 33 -6.47 -8.25 13.92
C ILE A 33 -6.37 -7.55 12.57
N ALA A 34 -5.33 -6.74 12.36
CA ALA A 34 -5.09 -6.07 11.08
C ALA A 34 -4.81 -7.07 9.96
N ALA A 35 -3.93 -8.05 10.20
CA ALA A 35 -3.57 -9.08 9.22
C ALA A 35 -4.77 -9.96 8.83
N GLU A 36 -5.56 -10.39 9.82
CA GLU A 36 -6.80 -11.14 9.60
C GLU A 36 -7.79 -10.32 8.79
N SER A 37 -8.06 -9.06 9.18
CA SER A 37 -8.99 -8.18 8.47
C SER A 37 -8.59 -7.97 7.00
N ILE A 38 -7.29 -7.80 6.73
CA ILE A 38 -6.77 -7.66 5.36
C ILE A 38 -6.91 -8.98 4.58
N GLY A 39 -6.54 -10.10 5.20
CA GLY A 39 -6.64 -11.43 4.58
C GLY A 39 -8.08 -11.78 4.20
N GLU A 40 -9.02 -11.62 5.14
CA GLU A 40 -10.45 -11.81 4.89
C GLU A 40 -10.95 -10.90 3.78
N ALA A 41 -10.59 -9.61 3.79
CA ALA A 41 -11.02 -8.67 2.78
C ALA A 41 -10.51 -9.05 1.37
N ILE A 42 -9.28 -9.57 1.26
CA ILE A 42 -8.73 -10.09 0.01
C ILE A 42 -9.52 -11.33 -0.44
N THR A 43 -9.74 -12.29 0.46
CA THR A 43 -10.50 -13.52 0.19
C THR A 43 -11.92 -13.22 -0.28
N GLU A 44 -12.65 -12.38 0.46
CA GLU A 44 -14.00 -11.94 0.09
C GLU A 44 -14.02 -11.30 -1.29
N THR A 45 -13.05 -10.45 -1.61
CA THR A 45 -12.97 -9.80 -2.93
C THR A 45 -12.68 -10.79 -4.05
N LEU A 46 -11.79 -11.76 -3.83
CA LEU A 46 -11.40 -12.76 -4.83
C LEU A 46 -12.51 -13.76 -5.14
N TYR A 47 -13.31 -14.11 -4.14
CA TYR A 47 -14.37 -15.12 -4.27
C TYR A 47 -15.78 -14.51 -4.39
N SER A 48 -15.91 -13.19 -4.49
CA SER A 48 -17.22 -12.55 -4.68
C SER A 48 -17.76 -12.85 -6.08
N GLU A 49 -19.03 -13.23 -6.17
CA GLU A 49 -19.75 -13.36 -7.45
C GLU A 49 -20.03 -12.01 -8.12
N LYS A 50 -19.81 -10.90 -7.41
CA LYS A 50 -19.83 -9.56 -8.00
C LYS A 50 -18.62 -9.44 -8.93
N GLU A 51 -18.87 -9.32 -10.22
CA GLU A 51 -17.82 -9.05 -11.19
C GLU A 51 -17.06 -7.78 -10.78
N ILE A 52 -15.77 -7.94 -10.47
CA ILE A 52 -14.81 -6.85 -10.23
C ILE A 52 -14.81 -5.84 -11.39
N LEU A 53 -15.30 -6.24 -12.56
CA LEU A 53 -15.38 -5.46 -13.80
C LEU A 53 -16.69 -4.69 -13.97
N ASP A 54 -17.77 -5.02 -13.24
CA ASP A 54 -19.05 -4.29 -13.32
C ASP A 54 -19.01 -2.98 -12.49
N SER A 55 -17.85 -2.66 -11.91
CA SER A 55 -17.56 -1.44 -11.17
C SER A 55 -17.33 -0.23 -12.10
N ALA A 56 -18.24 0.05 -13.02
CA ALA A 56 -18.33 1.38 -13.64
C ALA A 56 -18.50 2.50 -12.58
N GLY A 57 -18.86 2.12 -11.34
CA GLY A 57 -18.91 2.96 -10.15
C GLY A 57 -17.64 3.02 -9.30
N TRP A 58 -16.48 2.51 -9.73
CA TRP A 58 -15.25 2.56 -8.93
C TRP A 58 -14.93 3.97 -8.36
N PRO A 59 -15.15 5.10 -9.07
CA PRO A 59 -14.91 6.43 -8.50
C PRO A 59 -15.95 6.81 -7.43
N LEU A 60 -17.17 6.27 -7.52
CA LEU A 60 -18.23 6.47 -6.52
C LEU A 60 -17.97 5.65 -5.25
N ASP A 61 -17.43 4.43 -5.39
CA ASP A 61 -17.01 3.60 -4.26
C ASP A 61 -15.88 4.27 -3.44
N PHE A 62 -14.99 5.03 -4.08
CA PHE A 62 -13.96 5.79 -3.36
C PHE A 62 -14.52 6.93 -2.52
N SER A 63 -15.68 7.48 -2.90
CA SER A 63 -16.25 8.61 -2.19
C SER A 63 -16.67 8.27 -0.76
N GLU A 64 -17.01 7.00 -0.51
CA GLU A 64 -17.39 6.50 0.82
C GLU A 64 -16.22 6.52 1.83
N TYR A 65 -14.98 6.58 1.34
CA TYR A 65 -13.79 6.66 2.17
C TYR A 65 -13.38 8.10 2.49
N PHE A 66 -13.95 9.11 1.82
CA PHE A 66 -13.71 10.50 2.21
C PHE A 66 -14.21 10.76 3.64
N GLY A 67 -13.35 11.38 4.45
CA GLY A 67 -13.64 11.65 5.87
C GLY A 67 -13.43 10.44 6.79
N ARG A 68 -13.08 9.25 6.26
CA ARG A 68 -12.67 8.09 7.06
C ARG A 68 -11.13 8.06 7.21
N ARG A 69 -10.67 7.31 8.22
CA ARG A 69 -9.25 6.96 8.35
C ARG A 69 -8.94 5.75 7.48
N CYS A 70 -8.61 6.00 6.22
CA CYS A 70 -8.17 4.99 5.27
C CYS A 70 -6.66 5.13 4.99
N ILE A 71 -6.04 4.05 4.52
CA ILE A 71 -4.70 4.07 3.90
C ILE A 71 -4.80 3.32 2.59
N GLY A 72 -4.43 3.97 1.49
CA GLY A 72 -4.25 3.35 0.17
C GLY A 72 -2.86 2.74 0.04
N VAL A 73 -2.77 1.61 -0.66
CA VAL A 73 -1.49 0.99 -1.02
C VAL A 73 -1.32 1.08 -2.53
N ALA A 74 -0.24 1.72 -2.95
CA ALA A 74 0.17 1.82 -4.35
C ALA A 74 1.22 0.77 -4.69
N GLY A 75 1.15 0.23 -5.91
CA GLY A 75 2.09 -0.80 -6.37
C GLY A 75 1.71 -2.22 -5.98
N SER A 76 2.57 -3.18 -6.35
CA SER A 76 2.44 -4.58 -5.99
C SER A 76 3.80 -5.25 -6.10
N PRO A 77 4.21 -6.08 -5.13
CA PRO A 77 5.45 -6.84 -5.20
C PRO A 77 5.57 -7.81 -6.38
N LYS A 78 4.45 -8.10 -7.08
CA LYS A 78 4.45 -8.92 -8.29
C LYS A 78 5.07 -8.19 -9.49
N PHE A 79 5.18 -6.87 -9.44
CA PHE A 79 5.84 -6.06 -10.47
C PHE A 79 7.24 -5.68 -10.00
N ASP A 80 8.25 -6.22 -10.68
CA ASP A 80 9.63 -5.86 -10.40
C ASP A 80 10.04 -4.63 -11.22
N VAL A 81 9.88 -3.46 -10.61
CA VAL A 81 10.28 -2.18 -11.19
C VAL A 81 11.79 -2.04 -11.36
N TYR A 82 12.58 -2.84 -10.64
CA TYR A 82 14.04 -2.81 -10.71
C TYR A 82 14.59 -3.63 -11.89
N GLU A 83 13.76 -4.42 -12.59
CA GLU A 83 14.14 -5.11 -13.84
C GLU A 83 14.16 -4.17 -15.07
N ALA A 84 13.73 -2.92 -14.92
CA ALA A 84 13.69 -1.95 -16.01
C ALA A 84 15.09 -1.48 -16.42
N ASP A 85 15.71 -2.16 -17.40
CA ASP A 85 16.97 -1.77 -18.02
C ASP A 85 16.76 -1.13 -19.39
N PHE A 86 17.15 0.14 -19.52
CA PHE A 86 17.09 0.89 -20.77
C PHE A 86 18.44 0.91 -21.54
N GLY A 87 19.42 0.13 -21.09
CA GLY A 87 20.79 0.09 -21.63
C GLY A 87 21.82 0.85 -20.77
N TRP A 88 21.41 1.37 -19.62
CA TRP A 88 22.27 2.07 -18.65
C TRP A 88 22.37 1.35 -17.31
N GLY A 89 21.87 0.11 -17.24
CA GLY A 89 21.80 -0.69 -16.03
C GLY A 89 20.51 -0.48 -15.26
N TRP A 90 20.36 -1.24 -14.18
CA TRP A 90 19.14 -1.29 -13.37
C TRP A 90 18.94 -0.04 -12.49
N PRO A 91 17.68 0.30 -12.15
CA PRO A 91 17.38 1.45 -11.30
C PRO A 91 18.03 1.35 -9.92
N LYS A 92 18.52 2.49 -9.42
CA LYS A 92 19.06 2.60 -8.05
C LYS A 92 17.99 2.88 -6.99
N SER A 93 16.82 3.35 -7.38
CA SER A 93 15.68 3.52 -6.50
C SER A 93 14.45 3.65 -7.37
N TYR A 94 13.30 3.41 -6.78
CA TYR A 94 12.01 3.65 -7.41
C TYR A 94 11.09 4.35 -6.43
N GLU A 95 10.50 5.47 -6.86
CA GLU A 95 9.67 6.32 -6.00
C GLU A 95 8.34 6.66 -6.66
N PHE A 96 7.30 6.75 -5.84
CA PHE A 96 5.98 7.16 -6.25
C PHE A 96 5.77 8.64 -5.91
N ALA A 97 6.08 9.53 -6.85
CA ALA A 97 5.98 10.98 -6.64
C ALA A 97 4.57 11.47 -6.22
N HIS A 98 3.51 10.73 -6.54
CA HIS A 98 2.15 11.10 -6.15
C HIS A 98 1.89 11.00 -4.63
N LEU A 99 2.72 10.25 -3.90
CA LEU A 99 2.58 10.07 -2.44
C LEU A 99 2.71 11.39 -1.67
N ASP A 100 3.40 12.38 -2.21
CA ASP A 100 3.54 13.70 -1.60
C ASP A 100 2.23 14.51 -1.61
N SER A 101 1.41 14.28 -2.64
CA SER A 101 0.10 14.93 -2.78
C SER A 101 -1.03 14.18 -2.05
N GLU A 102 -0.81 12.90 -1.73
CA GLU A 102 -1.81 12.02 -1.13
C GLU A 102 -1.57 11.83 0.37
N ARG A 103 -2.44 12.43 1.19
CA ARG A 103 -2.36 12.36 2.66
C ARG A 103 -2.40 10.94 3.24
N TYR A 104 -2.94 9.98 2.50
CA TYR A 104 -3.31 8.67 3.03
C TYR A 104 -2.83 7.50 2.15
N SER A 105 -1.67 7.62 1.51
CA SER A 105 -1.13 6.54 0.68
C SER A 105 0.26 6.11 1.14
N ILE A 106 0.54 4.82 0.98
CA ILE A 106 1.88 4.21 1.03
C ILE A 106 2.10 3.46 -0.27
N SER A 107 3.34 3.15 -0.62
CA SER A 107 3.62 2.20 -1.69
C SER A 107 4.28 0.92 -1.21
N LEU A 108 4.11 -0.13 -1.98
CA LEU A 108 4.70 -1.44 -1.76
C LEU A 108 5.25 -2.00 -3.08
N CYS A 109 6.55 -2.31 -3.10
CA CYS A 109 7.22 -2.96 -4.23
C CYS A 109 8.19 -4.03 -3.74
N LYS A 110 8.74 -4.80 -4.68
CA LYS A 110 9.77 -5.80 -4.40
C LYS A 110 11.06 -5.10 -3.95
N SER A 111 11.76 -5.68 -2.97
CA SER A 111 13.06 -5.16 -2.56
C SER A 111 14.11 -5.43 -3.63
N ARG A 112 14.95 -4.43 -3.90
CA ARG A 112 16.13 -4.59 -4.74
C ARG A 112 17.22 -5.43 -4.07
N GLU A 113 17.41 -5.24 -2.76
CA GLU A 113 18.57 -5.75 -2.03
C GLU A 113 18.32 -7.11 -1.39
N PHE A 114 17.11 -7.32 -0.89
CA PHE A 114 16.78 -8.51 -0.10
C PHE A 114 15.86 -9.42 -0.90
N GLY A 115 16.38 -10.58 -1.32
CA GLY A 115 15.59 -11.62 -1.99
C GLY A 115 14.39 -12.03 -1.15
N GLY A 116 13.18 -11.90 -1.69
CA GLY A 116 11.93 -12.17 -0.98
C GLY A 116 11.45 -11.04 -0.06
N GLY A 117 12.23 -9.95 0.07
CA GLY A 117 11.86 -8.75 0.79
C GLY A 117 11.00 -7.78 -0.02
N PHE A 118 10.46 -6.78 0.67
CA PHE A 118 9.64 -5.72 0.08
C PHE A 118 10.13 -4.35 0.55
N GLU A 119 9.94 -3.34 -0.29
CA GLU A 119 10.17 -1.93 0.04
C GLU A 119 8.82 -1.25 0.28
N ILE A 120 8.72 -0.52 1.39
CA ILE A 120 7.56 0.29 1.75
C ILE A 120 7.99 1.75 1.70
N VAL A 121 7.31 2.57 0.91
CA VAL A 121 7.60 4.01 0.80
C VAL A 121 6.38 4.82 1.26
N LEU A 122 6.64 5.85 2.05
CA LEU A 122 5.65 6.82 2.50
C LEU A 122 6.34 8.18 2.72
N SER A 123 5.60 9.27 2.50
CA SER A 123 6.10 10.63 2.63
C SER A 123 5.14 11.46 3.47
N ARG A 124 5.58 11.95 4.64
CA ARG A 124 4.77 12.73 5.58
C ARG A 124 5.59 13.85 6.21
N MET A 125 4.92 14.74 6.96
CA MET A 125 5.62 15.74 7.76
C MET A 125 6.59 15.07 8.73
N LYS A 126 7.70 15.76 9.01
CA LYS A 126 8.75 15.23 9.89
C LYS A 126 8.21 14.69 11.22
N ILE A 127 7.25 15.39 11.84
CA ILE A 127 6.64 14.95 13.11
C ILE A 127 5.95 13.59 13.00
N ASP A 128 5.29 13.31 11.88
CA ASP A 128 4.61 12.04 11.65
C ASP A 128 5.62 10.93 11.32
N MET A 129 6.67 11.27 10.55
CA MET A 129 7.75 10.33 10.21
C MET A 129 8.58 9.93 11.44
N ASP A 130 8.88 10.88 12.33
CA ASP A 130 9.60 10.61 13.58
C ASP A 130 8.79 9.66 14.48
N ALA A 131 7.45 9.85 14.54
CA ALA A 131 6.56 8.95 15.27
C ALA A 131 6.45 7.57 14.60
N PHE A 132 6.35 7.53 13.27
CA PHE A 132 6.30 6.29 12.50
C PHE A 132 7.58 5.47 12.69
N GLU A 133 8.76 6.08 12.55
CA GLU A 133 10.06 5.43 12.73
C GLU A 133 10.16 4.80 14.11
N ALA A 134 9.80 5.55 15.16
CA ALA A 134 9.84 5.04 16.53
C ALA A 134 8.96 3.81 16.73
N VAL A 135 7.74 3.81 16.17
CA VAL A 135 6.80 2.68 16.27
C VAL A 135 7.26 1.49 15.42
N PHE A 136 7.66 1.74 14.17
CA PHE A 136 8.05 0.71 13.21
C PHE A 136 9.31 -0.03 13.66
N THR A 137 10.36 0.71 14.03
CA THR A 137 11.62 0.15 14.53
C THR A 137 11.41 -0.63 15.82
N ARG A 138 10.59 -0.11 16.75
CA ARG A 138 10.21 -0.86 17.97
C ARG A 138 9.49 -2.17 17.63
N GLY A 139 8.56 -2.13 16.67
CA GLY A 139 7.85 -3.31 16.18
C GLY A 139 8.80 -4.38 15.66
N LEU A 140 9.74 -4.00 14.79
CA LEU A 140 10.74 -4.92 14.23
C LEU A 140 11.63 -5.55 15.29
N HIS A 141 12.08 -4.77 16.28
CA HIS A 141 12.88 -5.30 17.39
C HIS A 141 12.13 -6.35 18.23
N MET A 142 10.79 -6.33 18.26
CA MET A 142 10.00 -7.35 18.96
C MET A 142 9.86 -8.65 18.16
N ILE A 143 9.94 -8.59 16.83
CA ILE A 143 9.78 -9.75 15.93
C ILE A 143 11.11 -10.53 15.79
N GLY A 144 12.26 -9.86 15.95
CA GLY A 144 13.55 -10.54 15.97
C GLY A 144 14.70 -9.62 16.34
N LYS A 145 15.54 -10.07 17.29
CA LYS A 145 16.93 -9.62 17.40
C LYS A 145 17.68 -10.18 16.17
N PHE A 146 18.03 -9.31 15.23
CA PHE A 146 19.10 -9.57 14.29
C PHE A 146 20.40 -9.00 14.87
#